data_AF-A0A8J2SQY5-F1
#
_entry.id   AF-A0A8J2SQY5-F1
#
_cell.length_a   1.000
_cell.length_b   1.000
_cell.length_c   1.000
_cell.angle_alpha   90.00
_cell.angle_beta   90.00
_cell.angle_gamma   90.00
#
_symmetry.space_group_name_H-M   'P 1'
#
loop_
_entity.id
_entity.type
_entity.pdbx_description
1 polymer ?
#
loop_
_entity_poly.entity_id
_entity_poly.type
_entity_poly.pdbx_seq_one_letter_code
_entity_poly.pdbx_strand_id
1 'polypeptide(L)'
;MAQQIECAAAPVLWSDGFETTTSSNATTLVRAKNVRRRFLRIYDDAIPNELCAALADDAVKRGRPWGCYVPLADLDKEDAEEEGPVDDATRQQWARRVVRSVLERSKEDISLDAAHGVAVWCLASPERGAVDYHVDYCELHRRETNEIVIPLYASTVHVADLEDGSHINDERRIEGGAFLVNSRGLNHYAECGYKGRLCANAFEGKNWHRVPYRRGRCTIHDGEWPHAAEETTRLPAGKRRVILGLNVFGANVAEVNLRAPEHSDAFNKTVKLYQAAGNTGGGLTVEKLAKNKPLARLFVGLARARQDSESTDVFETGERVRARWRTGVRFHPATVSKVREDGCLDLVYDDGFKWDGAPAGVARKMGG
;
A
#
# COMPACT_ATOMS: atom_id res chain seq x y z
N MET A 1 25.26 -14.45 14.89
CA MET A 1 24.71 -14.78 13.56
C MET A 1 23.19 -14.74 13.69
N ALA A 2 22.57 -13.58 13.41
CA ALA A 2 21.11 -13.49 13.34
C ALA A 2 20.69 -14.00 11.96
N GLN A 3 19.83 -15.01 11.91
CA GLN A 3 19.20 -15.47 10.67
C GLN A 3 18.50 -14.28 10.01
N GLN A 4 18.80 -14.02 8.73
CA GLN A 4 17.99 -13.15 7.88
C GLN A 4 16.51 -13.52 8.06
N ILE A 5 15.73 -12.64 8.67
CA ILE A 5 14.30 -12.84 8.76
C ILE A 5 13.71 -12.37 7.43
N GLU A 6 13.50 -13.31 6.52
CA GLU A 6 12.73 -13.13 5.30
C GLU A 6 11.33 -12.59 5.68
N CYS A 7 11.05 -11.31 5.38
CA CYS A 7 9.77 -10.68 5.74
C CYS A 7 8.58 -11.27 4.97
N ALA A 8 8.86 -11.92 3.83
CA ALA A 8 7.92 -12.61 2.98
C ALA A 8 8.12 -14.13 3.02
N ALA A 9 7.03 -14.89 3.04
CA ALA A 9 7.05 -16.31 2.79
C ALA A 9 7.27 -16.60 1.31
N ALA A 10 7.75 -17.82 1.02
CA ALA A 10 7.80 -18.32 -0.35
C ALA A 10 6.39 -18.17 -0.98
N PRO A 11 6.31 -17.67 -2.24
CA PRO A 11 5.04 -17.58 -2.93
C PRO A 11 4.36 -18.94 -3.00
N VAL A 12 3.07 -19.00 -2.66
CA VAL A 12 2.24 -20.21 -2.81
C VAL A 12 1.33 -20.05 -4.01
N LEU A 13 1.10 -21.12 -4.77
CA LEU A 13 0.10 -21.10 -5.84
C LEU A 13 -1.27 -20.74 -5.25
N TRP A 14 -2.00 -19.86 -5.93
CA TRP A 14 -3.28 -19.35 -5.47
C TRP A 14 -4.27 -19.24 -6.63
N SER A 15 -5.56 -19.32 -6.31
CA SER A 15 -6.64 -19.00 -7.23
C SER A 15 -7.72 -18.26 -6.47
N ASP A 16 -7.97 -17.02 -6.86
CA ASP A 16 -9.05 -16.17 -6.33
C ASP A 16 -10.10 -15.86 -7.41
N GLY A 17 -10.08 -16.56 -8.54
CA GLY A 17 -10.99 -16.33 -9.66
C GLY A 17 -10.75 -15.02 -10.43
N PHE A 18 -9.62 -14.33 -10.21
CA PHE A 18 -9.21 -13.19 -11.03
C PHE A 18 -8.04 -13.55 -11.94
N GLU A 19 -8.22 -13.30 -13.24
CA GLU A 19 -7.18 -13.44 -14.25
C GLU A 19 -6.67 -12.05 -14.65
N THR A 20 -5.36 -11.85 -14.55
CA THR A 20 -4.73 -10.60 -15.02
C THR A 20 -4.59 -10.65 -16.54
N THR A 21 -4.73 -9.50 -17.20
CA THR A 21 -4.48 -9.38 -18.64
C THR A 21 -3.04 -8.94 -18.95
N THR A 22 -2.23 -8.75 -17.92
CA THR A 22 -0.92 -8.07 -17.98
C THR A 22 0.26 -8.97 -17.66
N SER A 23 0.02 -10.15 -17.08
CA SER A 23 1.04 -11.16 -16.79
C SER A 23 0.53 -12.54 -17.20
N SER A 24 1.42 -13.37 -17.76
CA SER A 24 1.17 -14.78 -18.09
C SER A 24 1.57 -15.74 -16.97
N ASN A 25 2.08 -15.23 -15.85
CA ASN A 25 2.48 -16.06 -14.71
C ASN A 25 1.25 -16.64 -14.01
N ALA A 26 1.41 -17.82 -13.41
CA ALA A 26 0.41 -18.35 -12.49
C ALA A 26 0.19 -17.38 -11.32
N THR A 27 -1.05 -17.27 -10.84
CA THR A 27 -1.36 -16.46 -9.67
C THR A 27 -0.72 -17.09 -8.43
N THR A 28 0.07 -16.32 -7.70
CA THR A 28 0.64 -16.74 -6.41
C THR A 28 0.26 -15.76 -5.31
N LEU A 29 0.32 -16.21 -4.06
CA LEU A 29 0.06 -15.40 -2.89
C LEU A 29 1.30 -15.41 -2.00
N VAL A 30 1.72 -14.22 -1.57
CA VAL A 30 2.87 -13.99 -0.72
C VAL A 30 2.39 -13.46 0.62
N ARG A 31 2.64 -14.23 1.68
CA ARG A 31 2.26 -13.90 3.06
C ARG A 31 3.45 -13.31 3.80
N ALA A 32 3.22 -12.35 4.69
CA ALA A 32 4.28 -11.91 5.60
C ALA A 32 4.60 -12.98 6.67
N LYS A 33 5.89 -13.15 6.99
CA LYS A 33 6.40 -14.00 8.08
C LYS A 33 6.62 -13.16 9.35
N ASN A 34 6.64 -13.82 10.51
CA ASN A 34 7.00 -13.22 11.81
C ASN A 34 6.21 -11.96 12.17
N VAL A 35 4.93 -11.93 11.81
CA VAL A 35 4.00 -10.87 12.20
C VAL A 35 2.91 -11.42 13.08
N ARG A 36 2.35 -10.58 13.94
CA ARG A 36 1.18 -10.95 14.74
C ARG A 36 -0.01 -11.22 13.81
N ARG A 37 -0.73 -12.30 14.05
CA ARG A 37 -1.90 -12.71 13.26
C ARG A 37 -3.15 -12.79 14.11
N ARG A 38 -4.30 -12.83 13.44
CA ARG A 38 -5.63 -13.10 13.99
C ARG A 38 -6.07 -12.10 15.05
N PHE A 39 -6.04 -10.81 14.71
CA PHE A 39 -6.52 -9.77 15.60
C PHE A 39 -7.26 -8.65 14.85
N LEU A 40 -8.09 -7.95 15.61
CA LEU A 40 -8.69 -6.66 15.28
C LEU A 40 -8.58 -5.78 16.52
N ARG A 41 -8.15 -4.53 16.33
CA ARG A 41 -8.16 -3.47 17.33
C ARG A 41 -8.86 -2.24 16.79
N ILE A 42 -9.50 -1.53 17.70
CA ILE A 42 -10.23 -0.30 17.42
C ILE A 42 -9.69 0.74 18.38
N TYR A 43 -9.14 1.81 17.83
CA TYR A 43 -8.71 2.97 18.60
C TYR A 43 -9.60 4.15 18.23
N ASP A 44 -10.29 4.66 19.24
CA ASP A 44 -11.03 5.89 19.13
C ASP A 44 -10.07 7.07 19.33
N ASP A 45 -10.31 8.16 18.57
CA ASP A 45 -9.47 9.37 18.63
C ASP A 45 -7.98 9.06 18.33
N ALA A 46 -7.77 8.22 17.32
CA ALA A 46 -6.47 7.70 16.92
C ALA A 46 -5.57 8.76 16.26
N ILE A 47 -6.19 9.76 15.61
CA ILE A 47 -5.50 10.92 15.05
C ILE A 47 -6.17 12.23 15.52
N PRO A 48 -5.45 13.35 15.57
CA PRO A 48 -6.01 14.62 16.02
C PRO A 48 -7.20 15.11 15.17
N ASN A 49 -8.15 15.80 15.80
CA ASN A 49 -9.39 16.24 15.14
C ASN A 49 -9.14 17.25 14.01
N GLU A 50 -8.15 18.13 14.18
CA GLU A 50 -7.73 19.09 13.15
C GLU A 50 -7.16 18.38 11.92
N LEU A 51 -6.45 17.27 12.10
CA LEU A 51 -5.93 16.46 11.00
C LEU A 51 -7.05 15.69 10.30
N CYS A 52 -8.02 15.15 11.06
CA CYS A 52 -9.25 14.59 10.48
C CYS A 52 -9.96 15.61 9.57
N ALA A 53 -10.15 16.84 10.05
CA ALA A 53 -10.83 17.89 9.31
C ALA A 53 -10.10 18.26 8.02
N ALA A 54 -8.78 18.48 8.08
CA ALA A 54 -7.96 18.82 6.92
C ALA A 54 -8.00 17.71 5.84
N LEU A 55 -7.89 16.45 6.25
CA LEU A 55 -7.98 15.28 5.38
C LEU A 55 -9.36 15.14 4.73
N ALA A 56 -10.42 15.36 5.49
CA ALA A 56 -11.79 15.31 5.01
C ALA A 56 -12.06 16.41 3.96
N ASP A 57 -11.67 17.64 4.26
CA ASP A 57 -11.88 18.79 3.39
C ASP A 57 -11.10 18.65 2.07
N ASP A 58 -9.83 18.22 2.11
CA ASP A 58 -9.06 17.95 0.88
C ASP A 58 -9.67 16.82 0.05
N ALA A 59 -10.07 15.71 0.67
CA ALA A 59 -10.65 14.59 -0.05
C ALA A 59 -11.95 14.97 -0.78
N VAL A 60 -12.82 15.75 -0.10
CA VAL A 60 -14.07 16.25 -0.70
C VAL A 60 -13.76 17.25 -1.81
N LYS A 61 -12.87 18.22 -1.57
CA LYS A 61 -12.52 19.26 -2.55
C LYS A 61 -11.82 18.69 -3.78
N ARG A 62 -10.92 17.74 -3.61
CA ARG A 62 -10.18 17.09 -4.70
C ARG A 62 -11.11 16.24 -5.57
N GLY A 63 -12.15 15.65 -4.98
CA GLY A 63 -13.18 14.87 -5.68
C GLY A 63 -12.69 13.56 -6.30
N ARG A 64 -11.41 13.20 -6.08
CA ARG A 64 -10.81 11.92 -6.49
C ARG A 64 -9.81 11.46 -5.42
N PRO A 65 -9.59 10.15 -5.26
CA PRO A 65 -8.62 9.64 -4.32
C PRO A 65 -7.21 10.19 -4.57
N TRP A 66 -6.42 10.20 -3.52
CA TRP A 66 -4.98 10.37 -3.58
C TRP A 66 -4.34 9.31 -2.67
N GLY A 67 -3.06 9.03 -2.92
CA GLY A 67 -2.29 8.21 -2.01
C GLY A 67 -0.80 8.44 -2.15
N CYS A 68 -0.09 7.94 -1.16
CA CYS A 68 1.34 8.13 -0.96
C CYS A 68 1.92 6.91 -0.24
N TYR A 69 3.25 6.84 -0.20
CA TYR A 69 3.96 5.82 0.55
C TYR A 69 4.87 6.50 1.57
N VAL A 70 4.80 6.05 2.82
CA VAL A 70 5.57 6.58 3.94
C VAL A 70 6.58 5.52 4.39
N PRO A 71 7.86 5.60 3.99
CA PRO A 71 8.90 4.78 4.57
C PRO A 71 8.98 5.00 6.08
N LEU A 72 9.24 3.94 6.86
CA LEU A 72 9.39 4.09 8.31
C LEU A 72 10.59 4.97 8.68
N ALA A 73 11.65 4.95 7.87
CA ALA A 73 12.82 5.82 8.02
C ALA A 73 12.51 7.32 7.83
N ASP A 74 11.34 7.65 7.26
CA ASP A 74 10.92 9.02 7.01
C ASP A 74 10.00 9.56 8.13
N LEU A 75 9.65 8.75 9.14
CA LEU A 75 8.73 9.17 10.18
C LEU A 75 9.27 10.33 11.01
N ASP A 76 10.56 10.35 11.33
CA ASP A 76 11.15 11.39 12.17
C ASP A 76 11.51 12.67 11.39
N LYS A 77 11.22 12.72 10.08
CA LYS A 77 11.45 13.95 9.30
C LYS A 77 10.57 15.08 9.80
N GLU A 78 11.19 16.25 9.92
CA GLU A 78 10.50 17.49 10.27
C GLU A 78 9.40 17.81 9.25
N ASP A 79 8.30 18.30 9.78
CA ASP A 79 7.16 18.75 9.00
C ASP A 79 7.39 20.22 8.63
N ALA A 80 7.19 20.56 7.36
CA ALA A 80 7.31 21.92 6.88
C ALA A 80 6.07 22.74 7.24
N GLU A 81 6.19 24.06 7.22
CA GLU A 81 5.03 24.94 7.34
C GLU A 81 4.06 24.69 6.18
N GLU A 82 2.78 24.54 6.52
CA GLU A 82 1.71 24.28 5.55
C GLU A 82 1.27 25.61 4.90
N GLU A 83 2.13 26.16 4.03
CA GLU A 83 1.85 27.38 3.29
C GLU A 83 1.29 27.10 1.89
N GLY A 84 0.23 27.82 1.50
CA GLY A 84 -0.33 27.75 0.14
C GLY A 84 -1.35 26.63 -0.07
N PRO A 85 -1.63 26.25 -1.33
CA PRO A 85 -2.65 25.26 -1.66
C PRO A 85 -2.18 23.84 -1.32
N VAL A 86 -3.12 22.97 -0.90
CA VAL A 86 -2.85 21.56 -0.58
C VAL A 86 -2.36 20.80 -1.81
N ASP A 87 -1.06 20.50 -1.83
CA ASP A 87 -0.38 19.74 -2.88
C ASP A 87 0.01 18.34 -2.39
N ASP A 88 0.84 17.64 -3.17
CA ASP A 88 1.26 16.28 -2.83
C ASP A 88 2.29 16.27 -1.69
N ALA A 89 3.04 17.35 -1.47
CA ALA A 89 3.95 17.46 -0.32
C ALA A 89 3.18 17.64 0.98
N THR A 90 2.13 18.47 0.98
CA THR A 90 1.20 18.59 2.12
C THR A 90 0.56 17.24 2.46
N ARG A 91 0.07 16.51 1.45
CA ARG A 91 -0.53 15.17 1.66
C ARG A 91 0.48 14.15 2.19
N GLN A 92 1.73 14.18 1.71
CA GLN A 92 2.80 13.33 2.23
C GLN A 92 3.07 13.63 3.71
N GLN A 93 3.09 14.91 4.10
CA GLN A 93 3.26 15.34 5.49
C GLN A 93 2.09 14.89 6.37
N TRP A 94 0.85 15.09 5.93
CA TRP A 94 -0.33 14.59 6.65
C TRP A 94 -0.30 13.07 6.81
N ALA A 95 0.07 12.34 5.75
CA ALA A 95 0.22 10.89 5.83
C ALA A 95 1.28 10.46 6.85
N ARG A 96 2.44 11.13 6.91
CA ARG A 96 3.43 10.87 7.97
C ARG A 96 2.84 11.07 9.36
N ARG A 97 2.13 12.19 9.59
CA ARG A 97 1.48 12.49 10.88
C ARG A 97 0.43 11.44 11.26
N VAL A 98 -0.38 10.98 10.30
CA VAL A 98 -1.33 9.88 10.50
C VAL A 98 -0.60 8.59 10.86
N VAL A 99 0.42 8.21 10.10
CA VAL A 99 1.19 6.98 10.35
C VAL A 99 1.84 7.01 11.73
N ARG A 100 2.52 8.11 12.12
CA ARG A 100 3.07 8.27 13.48
C ARG A 100 2.00 8.04 14.56
N SER A 101 0.85 8.69 14.41
CA SER A 101 -0.25 8.60 15.38
C SER A 101 -0.83 7.19 15.49
N VAL A 102 -1.09 6.53 14.35
CA VAL A 102 -1.64 5.17 14.32
C VAL A 102 -0.63 4.15 14.87
N LEU A 103 0.65 4.27 14.51
CA LEU A 103 1.70 3.37 15.00
C LEU A 103 1.90 3.53 16.52
N GLU A 104 1.94 4.76 17.04
CA GLU A 104 2.04 4.98 18.48
C GLU A 104 0.85 4.39 19.25
N ARG A 105 -0.37 4.57 18.73
CA ARG A 105 -1.58 3.98 19.33
C ARG A 105 -1.59 2.45 19.32
N SER A 106 -0.92 1.84 18.35
CA SER A 106 -0.96 0.39 18.10
C SER A 106 0.32 -0.36 18.47
N LYS A 107 1.30 0.31 19.08
CA LYS A 107 2.64 -0.26 19.37
C LYS A 107 2.65 -1.54 20.21
N GLU A 108 1.65 -1.74 21.06
CA GLU A 108 1.49 -2.97 21.87
C GLU A 108 0.81 -4.11 21.09
N ASP A 109 0.17 -3.77 19.97
CA ASP A 109 -0.63 -4.68 19.16
C ASP A 109 0.09 -5.14 17.89
N ILE A 110 1.03 -4.37 17.35
CA ILE A 110 1.76 -4.71 16.12
C ILE A 110 3.29 -4.73 16.33
N SER A 111 3.98 -5.57 15.57
CA SER A 111 5.45 -5.50 15.41
C SER A 111 5.80 -4.95 14.03
N LEU A 112 6.77 -4.03 13.98
CA LEU A 112 7.26 -3.39 12.76
C LEU A 112 8.57 -3.99 12.25
N ASP A 113 9.07 -5.08 12.83
CA ASP A 113 10.39 -5.66 12.50
C ASP A 113 10.50 -6.05 11.01
N ALA A 114 9.37 -6.45 10.41
CA ALA A 114 9.29 -6.85 9.01
C ALA A 114 8.77 -5.72 8.08
N ALA A 115 8.48 -4.53 8.62
CA ALA A 115 7.87 -3.43 7.90
C ALA A 115 8.92 -2.49 7.29
N HIS A 116 8.71 -2.08 6.05
CA HIS A 116 9.51 -1.05 5.38
C HIS A 116 8.80 0.30 5.39
N GLY A 117 7.48 0.31 5.18
CA GLY A 117 6.69 1.53 5.09
C GLY A 117 5.21 1.27 4.94
N VAL A 118 4.44 2.36 4.94
CA VAL A 118 2.98 2.33 4.94
C VAL A 118 2.45 3.00 3.67
N ALA A 119 1.68 2.27 2.87
CA ALA A 119 0.87 2.87 1.82
C ALA A 119 -0.34 3.53 2.45
N VAL A 120 -0.58 4.79 2.13
CA VAL A 120 -1.67 5.59 2.70
C VAL A 120 -2.47 6.19 1.56
N TRP A 121 -3.78 6.03 1.57
CA TRP A 121 -4.67 6.67 0.61
C TRP A 121 -5.90 7.25 1.31
N CYS A 122 -6.44 8.32 0.74
CA CYS A 122 -7.64 8.97 1.24
C CYS A 122 -8.70 9.03 0.14
N LEU A 123 -9.95 8.72 0.49
CA LEU A 123 -11.06 8.77 -0.45
C LEU A 123 -12.34 9.31 0.22
N ALA A 124 -13.09 10.09 -0.55
CA ALA A 124 -14.43 10.52 -0.21
C ALA A 124 -15.46 9.73 -1.01
N SER A 125 -16.50 9.22 -0.35
CA SER A 125 -17.61 8.48 -0.96
C SER A 125 -18.96 9.17 -0.69
N PRO A 126 -19.88 9.16 -1.67
CA PRO A 126 -21.24 9.67 -1.51
C PRO A 126 -22.12 8.72 -0.66
N GLU A 127 -23.37 9.13 -0.42
CA GLU A 127 -24.44 8.17 -0.11
C GLU A 127 -24.51 7.10 -1.19
N ARG A 128 -24.98 5.91 -0.82
CA ARG A 128 -24.93 4.68 -1.61
C ARG A 128 -23.50 4.20 -1.93
N GLY A 129 -22.47 4.86 -1.42
CA GLY A 129 -21.10 4.37 -1.49
C GLY A 129 -20.95 3.11 -0.63
N ALA A 130 -20.38 2.07 -1.23
CA ALA A 130 -20.00 0.82 -0.58
C ALA A 130 -18.62 0.39 -1.11
N VAL A 131 -17.98 -0.55 -0.41
CA VAL A 131 -16.77 -1.22 -0.92
C VAL A 131 -17.01 -2.71 -0.87
N ASP A 132 -16.88 -3.36 -2.01
CA ASP A 132 -17.07 -4.81 -2.14
C ASP A 132 -16.09 -5.60 -1.28
N TYR A 133 -16.42 -6.86 -1.03
CA TYR A 133 -15.55 -7.84 -0.39
C TYR A 133 -14.15 -7.90 -1.02
N HIS A 134 -13.08 -7.71 -0.27
CA HIS A 134 -11.70 -7.87 -0.77
C HIS A 134 -10.74 -8.19 0.37
N VAL A 135 -9.53 -8.61 0.00
CA VAL A 135 -8.34 -8.50 0.86
C VAL A 135 -7.46 -7.43 0.23
N ASP A 136 -6.77 -6.67 1.05
CA ASP A 136 -5.78 -5.71 0.57
C ASP A 136 -4.54 -6.43 0.05
N TYR A 137 -3.95 -5.87 -1.01
CA TYR A 137 -2.69 -6.32 -1.57
C TYR A 137 -2.04 -5.20 -2.37
N CYS A 138 -0.74 -5.29 -2.65
CA CYS A 138 -0.07 -4.33 -3.51
C CYS A 138 -0.57 -4.44 -4.97
N GLU A 139 -1.53 -3.61 -5.37
CA GLU A 139 -2.25 -3.78 -6.64
C GLU A 139 -1.33 -3.70 -7.85
N LEU A 140 -0.43 -2.73 -7.87
CA LEU A 140 0.46 -2.53 -9.01
C LEU A 140 1.46 -3.69 -9.14
N HIS A 141 1.98 -4.22 -8.03
CA HIS A 141 2.79 -5.44 -8.02
C HIS A 141 2.03 -6.60 -8.66
N ARG A 142 0.79 -6.85 -8.20
CA ARG A 142 -0.04 -7.92 -8.75
C ARG A 142 -0.26 -7.78 -10.25
N ARG A 143 -0.47 -6.56 -10.76
CA ARG A 143 -0.61 -6.33 -12.22
C ARG A 143 0.68 -6.68 -12.97
N GLU A 144 1.82 -6.40 -12.37
CA GLU A 144 3.14 -6.55 -13.01
C GLU A 144 3.66 -8.00 -12.93
N THR A 145 3.33 -8.74 -11.88
CA THR A 145 3.91 -10.06 -11.61
C THR A 145 2.90 -11.19 -11.57
N ASN A 146 1.62 -10.88 -11.35
CA ASN A 146 0.55 -11.80 -10.90
C ASN A 146 0.74 -12.40 -9.50
N GLU A 147 1.56 -11.77 -8.66
CA GLU A 147 1.71 -12.16 -7.26
C GLU A 147 0.85 -11.27 -6.35
N ILE A 148 0.10 -11.88 -5.45
CA ILE A 148 -0.72 -11.20 -4.45
C ILE A 148 0.14 -11.02 -3.19
N VAL A 149 0.72 -9.82 -3.01
CA VAL A 149 1.47 -9.47 -1.81
C VAL A 149 0.53 -8.80 -0.81
N ILE A 150 0.20 -9.51 0.26
CA ILE A 150 -0.71 -9.04 1.33
C ILE A 150 0.06 -8.15 2.30
N PRO A 151 -0.53 -7.05 2.81
CA PRO A 151 0.10 -6.26 3.84
C PRO A 151 0.33 -7.06 5.13
N LEU A 152 1.29 -6.62 5.93
CA LEU A 152 1.53 -7.15 7.27
C LEU A 152 0.31 -6.87 8.15
N TYR A 153 -0.14 -5.61 8.13
CA TYR A 153 -1.34 -5.12 8.80
C TYR A 153 -2.07 -4.15 7.88
N ALA A 154 -3.39 -4.17 7.96
CA ALA A 154 -4.26 -3.22 7.28
C ALA A 154 -5.02 -2.40 8.32
N SER A 155 -5.32 -1.15 7.97
CA SER A 155 -5.97 -0.20 8.86
C SER A 155 -6.85 0.76 8.08
N THR A 156 -7.96 1.18 8.69
CA THR A 156 -8.85 2.21 8.16
C THR A 156 -9.13 3.26 9.23
N VAL A 157 -8.99 4.54 8.88
CA VAL A 157 -9.36 5.67 9.75
C VAL A 157 -10.55 6.42 9.17
N HIS A 158 -11.58 6.63 9.98
CA HIS A 158 -12.72 7.46 9.66
C HIS A 158 -12.40 8.93 9.96
N VAL A 159 -12.47 9.83 8.98
CA VAL A 159 -12.02 11.24 9.18
C VAL A 159 -13.09 12.30 8.97
N ALA A 160 -14.16 12.01 8.24
CA ALA A 160 -15.27 12.95 8.12
C ALA A 160 -15.93 13.17 9.48
N ASP A 161 -16.43 14.38 9.71
CA ASP A 161 -17.19 14.71 10.92
C ASP A 161 -18.59 14.09 10.89
N LEU A 162 -18.62 12.77 11.06
CA LEU A 162 -19.80 11.93 11.03
C LEU A 162 -19.70 10.86 12.12
N GLU A 163 -20.86 10.41 12.61
CA GLU A 163 -20.95 9.36 13.63
C GLU A 163 -22.25 8.55 13.48
N ASP A 164 -22.13 7.23 13.56
CA ASP A 164 -23.27 6.29 13.51
C ASP A 164 -23.90 6.18 14.91
N GLY A 165 -25.23 6.35 14.98
CA GLY A 165 -25.97 6.22 16.23
C GLY A 165 -27.22 7.09 16.29
N SER A 166 -28.29 6.54 16.89
CA SER A 166 -29.59 7.25 17.04
C SER A 166 -29.54 8.46 17.97
N HIS A 167 -28.48 8.59 18.77
CA HIS A 167 -28.24 9.70 19.68
C HIS A 167 -27.50 10.87 19.03
N ILE A 168 -27.00 10.69 17.79
CA ILE A 168 -26.28 11.72 17.03
C ILE A 168 -27.29 12.62 16.33
N ASN A 169 -27.02 13.93 16.35
CA ASN A 169 -27.85 14.92 15.65
C ASN A 169 -27.82 14.73 14.13
N ASP A 170 -28.84 15.26 13.44
CA ASP A 170 -28.99 15.08 11.99
C ASP A 170 -27.86 15.69 11.16
N GLU A 171 -27.13 16.67 11.69
CA GLU A 171 -26.01 17.34 11.00
C GLU A 171 -24.75 16.48 10.90
N ARG A 172 -24.60 15.47 11.79
CA ARG A 172 -23.44 14.57 11.86
C ARG A 172 -23.80 13.10 11.67
N ARG A 173 -25.08 12.74 11.76
CA ARG A 173 -25.50 11.34 11.75
C ARG A 173 -25.33 10.70 10.37
N ILE A 174 -24.49 9.67 10.31
CA ILE A 174 -24.38 8.72 9.19
C ILE A 174 -25.18 7.46 9.51
N GLU A 175 -25.79 6.83 8.51
CA GLU A 175 -26.33 5.47 8.63
C GLU A 175 -25.66 4.56 7.61
N GLY A 176 -25.31 3.34 8.04
CA GLY A 176 -24.48 2.43 7.27
C GLY A 176 -23.02 2.91 7.21
N GLY A 177 -22.30 2.58 6.13
CA GLY A 177 -20.91 3.02 5.94
C GLY A 177 -19.90 2.43 6.94
N ALA A 178 -20.32 1.45 7.76
CA ALA A 178 -19.46 0.76 8.71
C ALA A 178 -18.37 -0.04 8.00
N PHE A 179 -17.24 -0.19 8.68
CA PHE A 179 -16.19 -1.09 8.25
C PHE A 179 -16.54 -2.52 8.67
N LEU A 180 -16.43 -3.46 7.75
CA LEU A 180 -16.71 -4.88 7.98
C LEU A 180 -15.42 -5.68 7.78
N VAL A 181 -15.09 -6.59 8.69
CA VAL A 181 -13.92 -7.47 8.53
C VAL A 181 -14.22 -8.89 8.97
N ASN A 182 -13.74 -9.88 8.20
CA ASN A 182 -13.98 -11.29 8.48
C ASN A 182 -12.75 -11.97 9.09
N SER A 183 -12.91 -12.44 10.33
CA SER A 183 -11.84 -13.03 11.14
C SER A 183 -11.36 -14.42 10.69
N ARG A 184 -12.02 -15.05 9.71
CA ARG A 184 -11.54 -16.29 9.09
C ARG A 184 -10.35 -16.07 8.15
N GLY A 185 -10.06 -14.82 7.77
CA GLY A 185 -8.89 -14.48 6.98
C GLY A 185 -8.84 -15.16 5.63
N LEU A 186 -7.64 -15.60 5.25
CA LEU A 186 -7.39 -16.28 3.98
C LEU A 186 -8.20 -17.55 3.75
N ASN A 187 -8.70 -18.22 4.80
CA ASN A 187 -9.58 -19.36 4.61
C ASN A 187 -10.91 -18.95 3.97
N HIS A 188 -11.48 -17.82 4.39
CA HIS A 188 -12.69 -17.27 3.79
C HIS A 188 -12.41 -16.61 2.43
N TYR A 189 -11.22 -16.02 2.27
CA TYR A 189 -10.79 -15.51 0.97
C TYR A 189 -10.57 -16.62 -0.08
N ALA A 190 -10.07 -17.79 0.30
CA ALA A 190 -9.96 -18.95 -0.59
C ALA A 190 -11.33 -19.42 -1.10
N GLU A 191 -12.37 -19.31 -0.27
CA GLU A 191 -13.74 -19.70 -0.60
C GLU A 191 -14.44 -18.67 -1.51
N CYS A 192 -14.20 -17.38 -1.28
CA CYS A 192 -14.93 -16.30 -1.94
C CYS A 192 -14.17 -15.61 -3.08
N GLY A 193 -12.85 -15.69 -3.08
CA GLY A 193 -11.99 -15.11 -4.11
C GLY A 193 -12.06 -13.59 -4.21
N TYR A 194 -11.44 -13.07 -5.27
CA TYR A 194 -11.34 -11.66 -5.59
C TYR A 194 -12.74 -11.09 -5.82
N LYS A 195 -13.11 -10.09 -5.00
CA LYS A 195 -14.42 -9.43 -5.10
C LYS A 195 -15.60 -10.38 -5.00
N GLY A 196 -15.46 -11.48 -4.26
CA GLY A 196 -16.53 -12.45 -4.06
C GLY A 196 -16.82 -13.31 -5.29
N ARG A 197 -15.94 -13.35 -6.30
CA ARG A 197 -16.19 -14.08 -7.56
C ARG A 197 -16.45 -15.58 -7.41
N LEU A 198 -16.02 -16.20 -6.31
CA LEU A 198 -16.15 -17.63 -6.08
C LEU A 198 -17.32 -18.00 -5.15
N CYS A 199 -17.97 -17.01 -4.51
CA CYS A 199 -19.07 -17.28 -3.59
C CYS A 199 -20.19 -16.22 -3.71
N ALA A 200 -21.46 -16.65 -3.70
CA ALA A 200 -22.59 -15.72 -3.69
C ALA A 200 -22.82 -15.08 -2.31
N ASN A 201 -22.36 -15.74 -1.24
CA ASN A 201 -22.76 -15.46 0.13
C ASN A 201 -21.59 -15.00 1.01
N ALA A 202 -20.73 -14.12 0.49
CA ALA A 202 -19.50 -13.68 1.18
C ALA A 202 -19.76 -13.10 2.58
N PHE A 203 -20.94 -12.51 2.79
CA PHE A 203 -21.33 -11.81 4.02
C PHE A 203 -22.09 -12.70 5.03
N GLU A 204 -22.32 -13.98 4.73
CA GLU A 204 -22.96 -14.90 5.67
C GLU A 204 -22.01 -15.33 6.81
N GLY A 205 -22.59 -15.69 7.95
CA GLY A 205 -21.89 -16.26 9.09
C GLY A 205 -21.55 -15.27 10.21
N LYS A 206 -20.98 -15.81 11.30
CA LYS A 206 -20.77 -15.08 12.58
C LYS A 206 -19.39 -14.44 12.73
N ASN A 207 -18.51 -14.58 11.73
CA ASN A 207 -17.11 -14.16 11.81
C ASN A 207 -16.88 -12.73 11.27
N TRP A 208 -17.94 -12.07 10.83
CA TRP A 208 -17.94 -10.67 10.40
C TRP A 208 -18.04 -9.75 11.63
N HIS A 209 -17.04 -8.90 11.78
CA HIS A 209 -17.00 -7.85 12.77
C HIS A 209 -17.40 -6.54 12.11
N ARG A 210 -18.40 -5.87 12.67
CA ARG A 210 -18.90 -4.58 12.22
C ARG A 210 -18.35 -3.47 13.11
N VAL A 211 -17.69 -2.49 12.52
CA VAL A 211 -17.15 -1.31 13.20
C VAL A 211 -17.88 -0.06 12.73
N PRO A 212 -18.79 0.51 13.55
CA PRO A 212 -19.55 1.70 13.19
C PRO A 212 -18.65 2.90 12.89
N TYR A 213 -19.13 3.76 11.99
CA TYR A 213 -18.42 4.98 11.63
C TYR A 213 -18.42 5.97 12.80
N ARG A 214 -17.24 6.53 13.11
CA ARG A 214 -17.04 7.59 14.11
C ARG A 214 -15.77 8.33 13.73
N ARG A 215 -15.80 9.67 13.64
CA ARG A 215 -14.60 10.47 13.38
C ARG A 215 -13.45 10.10 14.31
N GLY A 216 -12.25 9.98 13.77
CA GLY A 216 -11.03 9.63 14.50
C GLY A 216 -10.93 8.15 14.88
N ARG A 217 -11.94 7.32 14.58
CA ARG A 217 -11.87 5.87 14.81
C ARG A 217 -10.95 5.21 13.79
N CYS A 218 -9.95 4.50 14.29
CA CYS A 218 -9.03 3.68 13.53
C CYS A 218 -9.29 2.21 13.81
N THR A 219 -9.46 1.40 12.77
CA THR A 219 -9.29 -0.05 12.87
C THR A 219 -7.85 -0.41 12.53
N ILE A 220 -7.29 -1.41 13.17
CA ILE A 220 -6.09 -2.10 12.70
C ILE A 220 -6.30 -3.60 12.87
N HIS A 221 -5.95 -4.36 11.85
CA HIS A 221 -6.16 -5.80 11.85
C HIS A 221 -5.07 -6.53 11.07
N ASP A 222 -5.10 -7.85 11.21
CA ASP A 222 -4.31 -8.77 10.41
C ASP A 222 -4.56 -8.50 8.91
N GLY A 223 -3.51 -8.21 8.13
CA GLY A 223 -3.64 -7.91 6.70
C GLY A 223 -4.24 -9.05 5.88
N GLU A 224 -4.25 -10.27 6.41
CA GLU A 224 -4.89 -11.45 5.80
C GLU A 224 -6.42 -11.46 5.92
N TRP A 225 -7.02 -10.51 6.63
CA TRP A 225 -8.46 -10.48 6.87
C TRP A 225 -9.21 -9.75 5.76
N PRO A 226 -10.07 -10.46 5.01
CA PRO A 226 -10.88 -9.81 4.00
C PRO A 226 -11.93 -8.93 4.67
N HIS A 227 -12.24 -7.83 4.02
CA HIS A 227 -13.06 -6.76 4.54
C HIS A 227 -13.88 -6.09 3.43
N ALA A 228 -14.78 -5.21 3.87
CA ALA A 228 -15.70 -4.47 3.03
C ALA A 228 -16.14 -3.19 3.77
N ALA A 229 -16.86 -2.33 3.06
CA ALA A 229 -17.60 -1.24 3.68
C ALA A 229 -19.08 -1.39 3.39
N GLU A 230 -19.91 -1.30 4.42
CA GLU A 230 -21.37 -1.24 4.26
C GLU A 230 -21.74 -0.08 3.34
N GLU A 231 -22.86 -0.25 2.63
CA GLU A 231 -23.48 0.87 1.94
C GLU A 231 -23.77 1.99 2.94
N THR A 232 -23.42 3.22 2.56
CA THR A 232 -23.82 4.41 3.30
C THR A 232 -25.24 4.79 2.91
N THR A 233 -26.24 4.38 3.69
CA THR A 233 -27.66 4.57 3.35
C THR A 233 -28.15 5.99 3.59
N ARG A 234 -27.47 6.74 4.46
CA ARG A 234 -27.79 8.14 4.77
C ARG A 234 -26.54 8.94 5.15
N LEU A 235 -26.45 10.16 4.64
CA LEU A 235 -25.52 11.22 5.04
C LEU A 235 -26.26 12.55 5.24
N PRO A 236 -25.74 13.44 6.09
CA PRO A 236 -26.20 14.83 6.13
C PRO A 236 -25.96 15.53 4.80
N ALA A 237 -26.82 16.51 4.48
CA ALA A 237 -26.74 17.25 3.22
C ALA A 237 -25.36 17.88 3.01
N GLY A 238 -24.79 17.68 1.81
CA GLY A 238 -23.47 18.22 1.44
C GLY A 238 -22.27 17.52 2.08
N LYS A 239 -22.48 16.52 2.96
CA LYS A 239 -21.39 15.73 3.53
C LYS A 239 -21.02 14.55 2.64
N ARG A 240 -19.80 14.05 2.84
CA ARG A 240 -19.29 12.80 2.26
C ARG A 240 -18.75 11.95 3.40
N ARG A 241 -18.86 10.62 3.26
CA ARG A 241 -18.06 9.70 4.08
C ARG A 241 -16.61 9.79 3.59
N VAL A 242 -15.66 9.98 4.49
CA VAL A 242 -14.23 10.03 4.13
C VAL A 242 -13.45 9.05 4.98
N ILE A 243 -12.59 8.26 4.34
CA ILE A 243 -11.72 7.32 5.03
C ILE A 243 -10.28 7.47 4.55
N LEU A 244 -9.34 7.16 5.44
CA LEU A 244 -7.98 6.81 5.07
C LEU A 244 -7.80 5.30 5.17
N GLY A 245 -7.21 4.69 4.15
CA GLY A 245 -6.69 3.33 4.22
C GLY A 245 -5.18 3.35 4.44
N LEU A 246 -4.69 2.40 5.23
CA LEU A 246 -3.27 2.24 5.55
C LEU A 246 -2.88 0.76 5.42
N ASN A 247 -1.87 0.49 4.59
CA ASN A 247 -1.30 -0.84 4.42
C ASN A 247 0.18 -0.87 4.79
N VAL A 248 0.52 -1.62 5.83
CA VAL A 248 1.91 -1.82 6.25
C VAL A 248 2.54 -2.88 5.36
N PHE A 249 3.60 -2.53 4.63
CA PHE A 249 4.29 -3.42 3.70
C PHE A 249 5.76 -3.62 4.06
N GLY A 250 6.29 -4.79 3.72
CA GLY A 250 7.71 -5.10 3.78
C GLY A 250 8.49 -4.57 2.56
N ALA A 251 9.81 -4.74 2.60
CA ALA A 251 10.71 -4.22 1.56
C ALA A 251 10.49 -4.84 0.17
N ASN A 252 9.91 -6.03 0.10
CA ASN A 252 9.65 -6.77 -1.14
C ASN A 252 8.73 -6.04 -2.13
N VAL A 253 7.93 -5.06 -1.67
CA VAL A 253 7.10 -4.21 -2.53
C VAL A 253 7.39 -2.72 -2.33
N ALA A 254 8.52 -2.36 -1.72
CA ALA A 254 8.88 -0.97 -1.48
C ALA A 254 9.10 -0.18 -2.79
N GLU A 255 9.77 -0.77 -3.78
CA GLU A 255 10.05 -0.11 -5.07
C GLU A 255 8.77 0.37 -5.75
N VAL A 256 7.80 -0.53 -5.90
CA VAL A 256 6.56 -0.25 -6.61
C VAL A 256 5.72 0.78 -5.88
N ASN A 257 5.68 0.71 -4.54
CA ASN A 257 4.98 1.68 -3.71
C ASN A 257 5.67 3.05 -3.72
N LEU A 258 7.00 3.12 -3.79
CA LEU A 258 7.74 4.38 -3.93
C LEU A 258 7.57 5.00 -5.32
N ARG A 259 7.51 4.16 -6.37
CA ARG A 259 7.36 4.59 -7.76
C ARG A 259 5.95 5.10 -8.06
N ALA A 260 4.94 4.39 -7.58
CA ALA A 260 3.55 4.68 -7.87
C ALA A 260 2.66 4.20 -6.70
N PRO A 261 2.63 4.97 -5.59
CA PRO A 261 1.80 4.64 -4.44
C PRO A 261 0.34 4.46 -4.85
N GLU A 262 -0.35 3.53 -4.19
CA GLU A 262 -1.76 3.26 -4.45
C GLU A 262 -2.60 4.56 -4.46
N HIS A 263 -3.53 4.67 -5.41
CA HIS A 263 -4.35 5.89 -5.65
C HIS A 263 -3.60 7.19 -6.00
N SER A 264 -2.26 7.21 -6.09
CA SER A 264 -1.52 8.37 -6.58
C SER A 264 -1.77 8.66 -8.07
N ASP A 265 -1.42 9.86 -8.54
CA ASP A 265 -1.50 10.19 -9.96
C ASP A 265 -0.56 9.31 -10.81
N ALA A 266 0.61 8.95 -10.26
CA ALA A 266 1.54 8.00 -10.89
C ALA A 266 0.92 6.59 -11.03
N PHE A 267 0.24 6.11 -9.99
CA PHE A 267 -0.48 4.83 -10.02
C PHE A 267 -1.59 4.84 -11.06
N ASN A 268 -2.48 5.85 -11.01
CA ASN A 268 -3.59 5.96 -11.95
C ASN A 268 -3.12 6.03 -13.41
N LYS A 269 -2.01 6.74 -13.68
CA LYS A 269 -1.39 6.78 -15.01
C LYS A 269 -0.85 5.41 -15.43
N THR A 270 -0.20 4.70 -14.52
CA THR A 270 0.38 3.37 -14.77
C THR A 270 -0.71 2.33 -15.02
N VAL A 271 -1.76 2.30 -14.21
CA VAL A 271 -2.90 1.39 -14.38
C VAL A 271 -3.61 1.63 -15.72
N LYS A 272 -3.84 2.90 -16.10
CA LYS A 272 -4.43 3.23 -17.42
C LYS A 272 -3.57 2.74 -18.58
N LEU A 273 -2.24 2.83 -18.47
CA LEU A 273 -1.32 2.31 -19.47
C LEU A 273 -1.44 0.78 -19.60
N TYR A 274 -1.53 0.06 -18.48
CA TYR A 274 -1.76 -1.39 -18.49
C TYR A 274 -3.11 -1.79 -19.08
N GLN A 275 -4.19 -1.10 -18.69
CA GLN A 275 -5.53 -1.36 -19.23
C GLN A 275 -5.59 -1.14 -20.75
N ALA A 276 -4.99 -0.04 -21.22
CA ALA A 276 -4.90 0.24 -22.65
C ALA A 276 -4.13 -0.85 -23.41
N ALA A 277 -3.14 -1.46 -22.77
CA ALA A 277 -2.36 -2.54 -23.38
C ALA A 277 -3.11 -3.88 -23.38
N GLY A 278 -3.81 -4.21 -22.28
CA GLY A 278 -4.61 -5.44 -22.13
C GLY A 278 -5.86 -5.48 -23.01
N ASN A 279 -6.44 -4.32 -23.35
CA ASN A 279 -7.64 -4.21 -24.21
C ASN A 279 -7.40 -4.52 -25.70
N THR A 280 -6.15 -4.82 -26.11
CA THR A 280 -5.84 -5.06 -27.52
C THR A 280 -6.04 -6.51 -27.98
N GLY A 281 -6.53 -7.40 -27.10
CA GLY A 281 -6.70 -8.84 -27.39
C GLY A 281 -5.36 -9.55 -27.64
N GLY A 282 -5.19 -10.76 -27.08
CA GLY A 282 -3.98 -11.57 -27.30
C GLY A 282 -2.75 -11.18 -26.48
N GLY A 283 -2.94 -10.48 -25.35
CA GLY A 283 -1.85 -10.10 -24.45
C GLY A 283 -0.93 -8.99 -24.99
N LEU A 284 0.06 -8.63 -24.19
CA LEU A 284 1.06 -7.63 -24.53
C LEU A 284 2.16 -8.25 -25.38
N THR A 285 2.24 -7.88 -26.66
CA THR A 285 3.33 -8.33 -27.56
C THR A 285 4.48 -7.33 -27.58
N VAL A 286 5.69 -7.80 -27.92
CA VAL A 286 6.90 -6.95 -28.07
C VAL A 286 6.68 -5.83 -29.10
N GLU A 287 5.94 -6.10 -30.18
CA GLU A 287 5.61 -5.11 -31.20
C GLU A 287 4.64 -4.03 -30.70
N LYS A 288 3.59 -4.42 -29.95
CA LYS A 288 2.67 -3.47 -29.30
C LYS A 288 3.41 -2.61 -28.27
N LEU A 289 4.34 -3.22 -27.54
CA LEU A 289 5.19 -2.55 -26.57
C LEU A 289 6.13 -1.53 -27.25
N ALA A 290 6.82 -1.93 -28.31
CA ALA A 290 7.75 -1.09 -29.07
C ALA A 290 7.07 0.17 -29.65
N LYS A 291 5.79 0.07 -30.04
CA LYS A 291 4.99 1.19 -30.55
C LYS A 291 4.54 2.17 -29.44
N ASN A 292 4.51 1.73 -28.19
CA ASN A 292 4.13 2.56 -27.04
C ASN A 292 5.37 2.86 -26.18
N LYS A 293 6.14 3.91 -26.55
CA LYS A 293 7.39 4.30 -25.85
C LYS A 293 7.23 4.45 -24.32
N PRO A 294 6.16 5.08 -23.78
CA PRO A 294 5.91 5.12 -22.34
C PRO A 294 5.78 3.73 -21.71
N LEU A 295 5.00 2.85 -22.34
CA LEU A 295 4.81 1.48 -21.87
C LEU A 295 6.12 0.67 -21.99
N ALA A 296 6.86 0.80 -23.09
CA ALA A 296 8.17 0.16 -23.25
C ALA A 296 9.15 0.56 -22.15
N ARG A 297 9.19 1.85 -21.80
CA ARG A 297 10.03 2.34 -20.69
C ARG A 297 9.63 1.74 -19.34
N LEU A 298 8.33 1.62 -19.08
CA LEU A 298 7.80 0.99 -17.87
C LEU A 298 8.19 -0.49 -17.78
N PHE A 299 7.97 -1.25 -18.85
CA PHE A 299 8.33 -2.68 -18.90
C PHE A 299 9.83 -2.92 -18.79
N VAL A 300 10.64 -2.10 -19.44
CA VAL A 300 12.09 -2.15 -19.28
C VAL A 300 12.50 -1.82 -17.83
N GLY A 301 11.82 -0.88 -17.18
CA GLY A 301 12.00 -0.60 -15.76
C GLY A 301 11.69 -1.81 -14.88
N LEU A 302 10.59 -2.52 -15.17
CA LEU A 302 10.15 -3.70 -14.42
C LEU A 302 11.04 -4.91 -14.59
N ALA A 303 11.42 -5.21 -15.83
CA ALA A 303 12.35 -6.30 -16.12
C ALA A 303 13.68 -6.08 -15.37
N ARG A 304 14.12 -4.82 -15.26
CA ARG A 304 15.30 -4.47 -14.48
C ARG A 304 15.07 -4.62 -12.98
N ALA A 305 13.97 -4.12 -12.42
CA ALA A 305 13.66 -4.29 -11.00
C ALA A 305 13.63 -5.78 -10.59
N ARG A 306 13.09 -6.64 -11.47
CA ARG A 306 13.09 -8.09 -11.28
C ARG A 306 14.50 -8.68 -11.33
N GLN A 307 15.32 -8.27 -12.32
CA GLN A 307 16.73 -8.65 -12.37
C GLN A 307 17.49 -8.21 -11.11
N ASP A 308 17.11 -7.07 -10.53
CA ASP A 308 17.73 -6.51 -9.33
C ASP A 308 17.34 -7.30 -8.07
N SER A 309 16.11 -7.80 -7.99
CA SER A 309 15.67 -8.69 -6.90
C SER A 309 16.25 -10.11 -7.00
N GLU A 310 16.59 -10.58 -8.21
CA GLU A 310 17.17 -11.91 -8.45
C GLU A 310 18.72 -11.91 -8.34
N SER A 311 19.34 -10.76 -8.07
CA SER A 311 20.79 -10.61 -7.98
C SER A 311 21.37 -11.30 -6.73
N THR A 312 22.32 -12.22 -6.92
CA THR A 312 23.01 -12.94 -5.82
C THR A 312 24.34 -12.30 -5.41
N ASP A 313 24.62 -11.08 -5.89
CA ASP A 313 25.86 -10.36 -5.57
C ASP A 313 25.90 -10.02 -4.06
N VAL A 314 27.01 -10.39 -3.41
CA VAL A 314 27.26 -10.09 -1.99
C VAL A 314 28.24 -8.93 -1.89
N PHE A 315 27.90 -7.93 -1.08
CA PHE A 315 28.69 -6.73 -0.87
C PHE A 315 29.18 -6.60 0.58
N GLU A 316 30.24 -5.83 0.78
CA GLU A 316 30.79 -5.51 2.10
C GLU A 316 30.73 -4.00 2.40
N THR A 317 30.70 -3.64 3.69
CA THR A 317 30.75 -2.23 4.09
C THR A 317 32.10 -1.62 3.71
N GLY A 318 32.08 -0.45 3.09
CA GLY A 318 33.24 0.23 2.52
C GLY A 318 33.54 -0.17 1.07
N GLU A 319 32.83 -1.15 0.49
CA GLU A 319 33.08 -1.61 -0.88
C GLU A 319 32.72 -0.52 -1.91
N ARG A 320 33.62 -0.29 -2.86
CA ARG A 320 33.36 0.58 -4.02
C ARG A 320 32.55 -0.16 -5.06
N VAL A 321 31.42 0.44 -5.43
CA VAL A 321 30.47 -0.11 -6.38
C VAL A 321 30.14 0.92 -7.45
N ARG A 322 29.49 0.47 -8.52
CA ARG A 322 28.61 1.36 -9.25
C ARG A 322 27.18 0.99 -8.91
N ALA A 323 26.36 1.97 -8.63
CA ALA A 323 24.95 1.76 -8.35
C ALA A 323 24.08 2.66 -9.23
N ARG A 324 22.92 2.15 -9.64
CA ARG A 324 21.86 3.01 -10.18
C ARG A 324 21.22 3.79 -9.04
N TRP A 325 20.65 4.96 -9.34
CA TRP A 325 19.82 5.71 -8.40
C TRP A 325 18.35 5.45 -8.70
N ARG A 326 17.60 4.88 -7.74
CA ARG A 326 16.18 4.52 -7.86
C ARG A 326 15.88 3.79 -9.17
N THR A 327 14.93 4.27 -9.96
CA THR A 327 14.55 3.73 -11.28
C THR A 327 15.47 4.19 -12.42
N GLY A 328 16.61 4.79 -12.09
CA GLY A 328 17.61 5.28 -13.03
C GLY A 328 18.18 4.15 -13.89
N VAL A 329 18.70 4.50 -15.05
CA VAL A 329 19.27 3.53 -16.01
C VAL A 329 20.80 3.55 -16.03
N ARG A 330 21.39 4.62 -15.48
CA ARG A 330 22.84 4.84 -15.46
C ARG A 330 23.40 4.45 -14.11
N PHE A 331 24.53 3.79 -14.16
CA PHE A 331 25.32 3.44 -13.00
C PHE A 331 26.24 4.60 -12.65
N HIS A 332 26.17 5.01 -11.39
CA HIS A 332 26.99 6.07 -10.81
C HIS A 332 27.94 5.45 -9.80
N PRO A 333 29.17 5.96 -9.68
CA PRO A 333 30.13 5.46 -8.70
C PRO A 333 29.64 5.79 -7.29
N ALA A 334 29.68 4.79 -6.41
CA ALA A 334 29.20 4.88 -5.04
C ALA A 334 30.02 3.98 -4.12
N THR A 335 29.84 4.17 -2.83
CA THR A 335 30.43 3.34 -1.77
C THR A 335 29.30 2.77 -0.92
N VAL A 336 29.39 1.48 -0.60
CA VAL A 336 28.48 0.84 0.36
C VAL A 336 28.84 1.36 1.76
N SER A 337 28.06 2.30 2.30
CA SER A 337 28.30 2.83 3.64
C SER A 337 27.86 1.86 4.73
N LYS A 338 26.89 1.00 4.44
CA LYS A 338 26.44 -0.06 5.34
C LYS A 338 25.75 -1.16 4.54
N VAL A 339 26.08 -2.41 4.85
CA VAL A 339 25.26 -3.56 4.46
C VAL A 339 24.26 -3.81 5.58
N ARG A 340 22.98 -3.72 5.27
CA ARG A 340 21.91 -3.93 6.25
C ARG A 340 21.66 -5.42 6.47
N GLU A 341 21.02 -5.74 7.58
CA GLU A 341 20.68 -7.12 7.94
C GLU A 341 19.71 -7.77 6.94
N ASP A 342 18.91 -6.97 6.24
CA ASP A 342 17.99 -7.38 5.17
C ASP A 342 18.68 -7.61 3.80
N GLY A 343 20.01 -7.41 3.72
CA GLY A 343 20.78 -7.48 2.48
C GLY A 343 20.68 -6.24 1.58
N CYS A 344 19.89 -5.23 1.95
CA CYS A 344 19.92 -3.93 1.29
C CYS A 344 21.20 -3.16 1.64
N LEU A 345 21.53 -2.20 0.80
CA LEU A 345 22.75 -1.40 0.89
C LEU A 345 22.38 0.04 1.21
N ASP A 346 23.02 0.62 2.23
CA ASP A 346 23.13 2.07 2.30
C ASP A 346 24.27 2.49 1.37
N LEU A 347 23.99 3.38 0.42
CA LEU A 347 24.91 3.81 -0.61
C LEU A 347 25.21 5.30 -0.47
N VAL A 348 26.48 5.66 -0.58
CA VAL A 348 26.94 7.05 -0.69
C VAL A 348 27.58 7.23 -2.06
N TYR A 349 26.98 8.06 -2.89
CA TYR A 349 27.46 8.37 -4.24
C TYR A 349 28.60 9.39 -4.18
N ASP A 350 29.48 9.38 -5.19
CA ASP A 350 30.64 10.29 -5.23
C ASP A 350 30.26 11.78 -5.32
N ASP A 351 29.03 12.08 -5.74
CA ASP A 351 28.44 13.42 -5.77
C ASP A 351 27.80 13.84 -4.44
N GLY A 352 27.88 12.99 -3.41
CA GLY A 352 27.41 13.27 -2.05
C GLY A 352 25.97 12.84 -1.76
N PHE A 353 25.21 12.34 -2.74
CA PHE A 353 23.87 11.80 -2.50
C PHE A 353 23.93 10.48 -1.74
N LYS A 354 22.87 10.19 -0.96
CA LYS A 354 22.75 8.95 -0.17
C LYS A 354 21.48 8.20 -0.50
N TRP A 355 21.57 6.88 -0.65
CA TRP A 355 20.42 5.99 -0.74
C TRP A 355 20.48 4.98 0.40
N ASP A 356 19.66 5.20 1.41
CA ASP A 356 19.53 4.28 2.52
C ASP A 356 18.53 3.16 2.18
N GLY A 357 18.92 1.90 2.34
CA GLY A 357 18.07 0.73 2.07
C GLY A 357 17.88 0.40 0.58
N ALA A 358 18.88 0.64 -0.26
CA ALA A 358 18.84 0.29 -1.67
C ALA A 358 18.87 -1.24 -1.89
N PRO A 359 18.07 -1.82 -2.82
CA PRO A 359 18.17 -3.25 -3.13
C PRO A 359 19.56 -3.62 -3.67
N ALA A 360 20.17 -4.71 -3.20
CA ALA A 360 21.54 -5.08 -3.58
C ALA A 360 21.77 -5.15 -5.10
N GLY A 361 20.80 -5.65 -5.88
CA GLY A 361 20.95 -5.76 -7.33
C GLY A 361 20.98 -4.44 -8.10
N VAL A 362 20.70 -3.30 -7.46
CA VAL A 362 20.93 -1.99 -8.07
C VAL A 362 22.42 -1.63 -8.13
N ALA A 363 23.25 -2.32 -7.35
CA ALA A 363 24.70 -2.18 -7.31
C ALA A 363 25.40 -3.28 -8.14
N ARG A 364 26.57 -2.93 -8.65
CA ARG A 364 27.51 -3.84 -9.31
C ARG A 364 28.89 -3.56 -8.74
N LYS A 365 29.65 -4.62 -8.47
CA LYS A 365 31.06 -4.48 -8.11
C LYS A 365 31.78 -3.69 -9.19
N MET A 366 32.63 -2.75 -8.78
CA MET A 366 33.57 -2.12 -9.70
C MET A 366 34.55 -3.22 -10.14
N GLY A 367 34.29 -3.87 -11.28
CA GLY A 367 35.28 -4.76 -11.89
C GLY A 367 36.59 -4.00 -12.12
N GLY A 368 37.72 -4.67 -11.88
CA GLY A 368 39.06 -4.15 -12.13
C GLY A 368 39.32 -3.79 -13.58
#